data_AF-A0A7V9BTC9-F1
#
_entry.id   AF-A0A7V9BTC9-F1
#
_cell.length_a   1.000
_cell.length_b   1.000
_cell.length_c   1.000
_cell.angle_alpha   90.00
_cell.angle_beta   90.00
_cell.angle_gamma   90.00
#
_symmetry.space_group_name_H-M   'P 1'
#
loop_
_entity.id
_entity.type
_entity.pdbx_description
1 polymer ?
#
loop_
_entity_poly.entity_id
_entity_poly.type
_entity_poly.pdbx_seq_one_letter_code
_entity_poly.pdbx_strand_id
1 'polypeptide(L)'
;MTSPFSKDPDHLDEAFAALERDLLDPDGPRISTMRSSDKFAIVAYSPADEFALRRHVLRLTTRLAAGGWVVLPISLHALLMERLNALPADEFEEIANLEAHAAGGGHLD
;
A
#
# COMPACT_ATOMS: atom_id res chain seq x y z
N MET A 1 -20.77 -3.69 -12.95
CA MET A 1 -20.02 -3.12 -11.81
C MET A 1 -18.55 -3.38 -12.07
N THR A 2 -17.78 -2.35 -12.44
CA THR A 2 -16.34 -2.48 -12.72
C THR A 2 -15.62 -2.62 -11.38
N SER A 3 -14.86 -3.70 -11.21
CA SER A 3 -14.07 -3.96 -10.00
C SER A 3 -13.13 -2.76 -9.70
N PRO A 4 -13.04 -2.28 -8.44
CA PRO A 4 -12.06 -1.24 -8.07
C PRO A 4 -10.61 -1.76 -8.20
N PHE A 5 -10.42 -3.07 -8.25
CA PHE A 5 -9.18 -3.71 -8.65
C PHE A 5 -9.17 -3.78 -10.18
N SER A 6 -8.52 -2.80 -10.81
CA SER A 6 -8.35 -2.79 -12.27
C SER A 6 -7.62 -4.06 -12.70
N LYS A 7 -8.10 -4.69 -13.77
CA LYS A 7 -7.48 -5.86 -14.42
C LYS A 7 -6.55 -5.46 -15.55
N ASP A 8 -6.22 -4.17 -15.66
CA ASP A 8 -5.39 -3.67 -16.74
C ASP A 8 -3.91 -3.91 -16.39
N PRO A 9 -3.20 -4.77 -17.13
CA PRO A 9 -1.80 -5.08 -16.85
C PRO A 9 -0.90 -3.83 -16.94
N ASP A 10 -1.30 -2.82 -17.73
CA ASP A 10 -0.57 -1.56 -17.89
C ASP A 10 -0.70 -0.64 -16.66
N HIS A 11 -1.68 -0.88 -15.78
CA HIS A 11 -1.93 -0.05 -14.60
C HIS A 11 -0.73 -0.02 -13.63
N LEU A 12 -0.07 -1.16 -13.43
CA LEU A 12 1.09 -1.23 -12.55
C LEU A 12 2.28 -0.47 -13.12
N ASP A 13 2.53 -0.56 -14.42
CA ASP A 13 3.62 0.16 -15.05
C ASP A 13 3.41 1.67 -14.98
N GLU A 14 2.20 2.15 -15.29
CA GLU A 14 1.84 3.56 -15.17
C GLU A 14 1.94 4.06 -13.73
N ALA A 15 1.40 3.31 -12.76
CA ALA A 15 1.43 3.68 -11.36
C ALA A 15 2.87 3.78 -10.82
N PHE A 16 3.73 2.80 -11.13
CA PHE A 16 5.12 2.82 -10.68
C PHE A 16 5.97 3.85 -11.43
N ALA A 17 5.70 4.11 -12.71
CA ALA A 17 6.38 5.17 -13.45
C ALA A 17 6.02 6.56 -12.89
N ALA A 18 4.75 6.78 -12.54
CA ALA A 18 4.31 8.01 -11.90
C ALA A 18 4.96 8.18 -10.52
N LEU A 19 4.92 7.14 -9.68
CA LEU A 19 5.55 7.16 -8.36
C LEU A 19 7.06 7.40 -8.45
N GLU A 20 7.73 6.75 -9.39
CA GLU A 20 9.16 6.91 -9.60
C GLU A 20 9.54 8.34 -9.99
N ARG A 21 8.82 8.91 -10.96
CA ARG A 21 9.03 10.30 -11.38
C ARG A 21 8.85 11.26 -10.22
N ASP A 22 7.86 11.02 -9.37
CA ASP A 22 7.58 11.88 -8.23
C ASP A 22 8.65 11.75 -7.13
N LEU A 23 9.19 10.55 -6.90
CA LEU A 23 10.22 10.30 -5.88
C LEU A 23 11.63 10.75 -6.31
N LEU A 24 11.96 10.62 -7.60
CA LEU A 24 13.27 10.93 -8.16
C LEU A 24 13.33 12.32 -8.83
N ASP A 25 12.37 13.19 -8.56
CA ASP A 25 12.37 14.55 -9.10
C ASP A 25 13.64 15.30 -8.66
N PRO A 26 14.33 16.05 -9.55
CA PRO A 26 15.57 16.76 -9.25
C PRO A 26 15.45 17.77 -8.10
N ASP A 27 14.26 18.33 -7.88
CA ASP A 27 13.99 19.28 -6.79
C ASP A 27 13.65 18.56 -5.46
N GLY A 28 13.74 17.22 -5.45
CA GLY A 28 13.36 16.34 -4.35
C GLY A 28 11.93 15.78 -4.52
N PRO A 29 11.52 14.80 -3.69
CA PRO A 29 10.23 14.15 -3.88
C PRO A 29 9.05 15.11 -3.89
N ARG A 30 8.26 15.03 -4.95
CA ARG A 30 7.04 15.83 -5.11
C ARG A 30 5.90 15.40 -4.20
N ILE A 31 5.97 14.19 -3.66
CA ILE A 31 5.22 13.77 -2.47
C ILE A 31 5.79 14.52 -1.23
N SER A 32 5.59 15.83 -1.22
CA SER A 32 6.31 16.77 -0.37
C SER A 32 6.18 16.51 1.13
N THR A 33 7.22 16.94 1.82
CA THR A 33 7.51 16.95 3.25
C THR A 33 6.61 17.87 4.09
N MET A 34 5.45 18.33 3.58
CA MET A 34 4.51 19.14 4.35
C MET A 34 3.71 18.33 5.38
N ARG A 35 3.50 18.95 6.55
CA ARG A 35 2.99 18.39 7.81
C ARG A 35 1.49 18.12 7.78
N SER A 36 1.01 17.29 6.88
CA SER A 36 -0.37 16.80 6.87
C SER A 36 -0.38 15.30 6.58
N SER A 37 -0.29 14.54 7.67
CA SER A 37 -0.82 13.20 7.97
C SER A 37 -0.92 12.04 6.96
N ASP A 38 -0.87 12.21 5.64
CA ASP A 38 -1.19 11.11 4.71
C ASP A 38 -0.13 10.96 3.61
N LYS A 39 1.02 10.38 3.97
CA LYS A 39 2.17 10.15 3.08
C LYS A 39 2.23 8.72 2.55
N PHE A 40 1.13 8.25 1.98
CA PHE A 40 1.05 6.88 1.45
C PHE A 40 0.63 6.91 -0.02
N ALA A 41 1.34 6.15 -0.85
CA ALA A 41 0.91 5.81 -2.19
C ALA A 41 0.29 4.41 -2.14
N ILE A 42 -1.00 4.30 -2.40
CA ILE A 42 -1.72 3.02 -2.44
C ILE A 42 -1.95 2.66 -3.90
N VAL A 43 -1.42 1.52 -4.32
CA VAL A 43 -1.66 0.95 -5.65
C VAL A 43 -2.60 -0.23 -5.48
N ALA A 44 -3.80 -0.14 -6.05
CA ALA A 44 -4.73 -1.26 -6.10
C ALA A 44 -4.28 -2.23 -7.20
N TYR A 45 -4.31 -3.52 -6.91
CA TYR A 45 -3.91 -4.55 -7.86
C TYR A 45 -4.75 -5.82 -7.65
N SER A 46 -4.89 -6.63 -8.69
CA SER A 46 -5.48 -7.95 -8.58
C SER A 46 -4.49 -8.91 -7.91
N PRO A 47 -4.93 -9.85 -7.05
CA PRO A 47 -4.04 -10.86 -6.47
C PRO A 47 -3.24 -11.67 -7.50
N ALA A 48 -3.76 -11.81 -8.73
CA ALA A 48 -3.06 -12.46 -9.84
C ALA A 48 -1.77 -11.73 -10.25
N ASP A 49 -1.69 -10.42 -10.00
CA ASP A 49 -0.57 -9.56 -10.38
C ASP A 49 0.48 -9.40 -9.28
N GLU A 50 0.36 -10.12 -8.17
CA GLU A 50 1.26 -10.05 -7.01
C GLU A 50 2.74 -10.18 -7.39
N PHE A 51 3.08 -11.13 -8.27
CA PHE A 51 4.46 -11.30 -8.72
C PHE A 51 4.93 -10.14 -9.61
N ALA A 52 4.04 -9.56 -10.41
CA ALA A 52 4.36 -8.37 -11.19
C ALA A 52 4.63 -7.20 -10.24
N LEU A 53 3.71 -6.92 -9.31
CA LEU A 53 3.85 -5.90 -8.28
C LEU A 53 5.19 -6.00 -7.55
N ARG A 54 5.54 -7.20 -7.06
CA ARG A 54 6.82 -7.44 -6.37
C ARG A 54 8.04 -7.10 -7.23
N ARG A 55 7.99 -7.36 -8.54
CA ARG A 55 9.07 -6.95 -9.46
C ARG A 55 9.15 -5.44 -9.60
N HIS A 56 8.02 -4.73 -9.69
CA HIS A 56 8.02 -3.26 -9.75
C HIS A 56 8.58 -2.65 -8.46
N VAL A 57 8.18 -3.16 -7.30
CA VAL A 57 8.72 -2.73 -6.00
C VAL A 57 10.22 -2.95 -5.94
N LEU A 58 10.72 -4.14 -6.28
CA LEU A 58 12.16 -4.43 -6.26
C LEU A 58 12.94 -3.49 -7.21
N ARG A 59 12.39 -3.23 -8.41
CA ARG A 59 13.01 -2.33 -9.39
C ARG A 59 13.08 -0.89 -8.86
N LEU A 60 11.98 -0.36 -8.35
CA LEU A 60 11.91 1.00 -7.82
C LEU A 60 12.84 1.16 -6.61
N THR A 61 12.80 0.23 -5.66
CA THR A 61 13.68 0.26 -4.48
C THR A 61 15.16 0.24 -4.85
N THR A 62 15.54 -0.59 -5.83
CA THR A 62 16.91 -0.61 -6.37
C THR A 62 17.30 0.73 -7.00
N ARG A 63 16.41 1.36 -7.76
CA ARG A 63 16.67 2.66 -8.39
C ARG A 63 16.78 3.80 -7.38
N LEU A 64 15.90 3.83 -6.38
CA LEU A 64 15.98 4.76 -5.26
C LEU A 64 17.32 4.61 -4.52
N ALA A 65 17.70 3.38 -4.17
CA ALA A 65 18.98 3.12 -3.49
C ALA A 65 20.19 3.56 -4.34
N ALA A 66 20.17 3.30 -5.65
CA ALA A 66 21.19 3.79 -6.56
C ALA A 66 21.24 5.33 -6.64
N GLY A 67 20.11 6.00 -6.45
CA GLY A 67 19.99 7.45 -6.30
C GLY A 67 20.41 7.99 -4.92
N GLY A 68 20.97 7.14 -4.04
CA GLY A 68 21.43 7.52 -2.71
C GLY A 68 20.35 7.50 -1.62
N TRP A 69 19.15 7.02 -1.92
CA TRP A 69 18.06 6.91 -0.94
C TRP A 69 18.25 5.73 0.00
N VAL A 70 17.91 5.91 1.28
CA VAL A 70 17.75 4.80 2.22
C VAL A 70 16.30 4.34 2.17
N VAL A 71 16.07 3.12 1.69
CA VAL A 71 14.73 2.53 1.56
C VAL A 71 14.54 1.45 2.63
N LEU A 72 13.54 1.61 3.49
CA LEU A 72 13.24 0.67 4.58
C LEU A 72 11.93 -0.06 4.29
N PRO A 73 11.90 -1.40 4.28
CA PRO A 73 10.66 -2.15 4.21
C PRO A 73 9.93 -2.08 5.56
N ILE A 74 8.61 -1.86 5.51
CA ILE A 74 7.73 -1.93 6.68
C ILE A 74 6.68 -3.00 6.43
N SER A 75 6.59 -3.98 7.34
CA SER A 75 5.53 -5.00 7.30
C SER A 75 4.29 -4.48 8.02
N LEU A 76 3.31 -3.99 7.26
CA LEU A 76 2.03 -3.55 7.82
C LEU A 76 1.29 -4.68 8.55
N HIS A 77 1.41 -5.92 8.06
CA HIS A 77 0.84 -7.08 8.74
C HIS A 77 1.48 -7.31 10.12
N ALA A 78 2.80 -7.23 10.23
CA ALA A 78 3.47 -7.41 11.52
C ALA A 78 3.08 -6.30 12.50
N LEU A 79 3.06 -5.04 12.04
CA LEU A 79 2.63 -3.90 12.85
C LEU A 79 1.16 -4.01 13.28
N LEU A 80 0.29 -4.49 12.40
CA LEU A 80 -1.10 -4.76 12.72
C LEU A 80 -1.20 -5.84 13.82
N MET A 81 -0.51 -6.96 13.68
CA MET A 81 -0.53 -8.03 14.68
C MET A 81 0.05 -7.57 16.02
N GLU A 82 1.13 -6.79 16.01
CA GLU A 82 1.70 -6.19 17.21
C GLU A 82 0.69 -5.27 17.91
N ARG A 83 0.03 -4.40 17.14
CA ARG A 83 -1.03 -3.52 17.66
C ARG A 83 -2.17 -4.34 18.27
N LEU A 84 -2.68 -5.33 17.55
CA LEU A 84 -3.80 -6.16 18.00
C LEU A 84 -3.47 -6.92 19.29
N ASN A 85 -2.25 -7.46 19.40
CA ASN A 85 -1.80 -8.16 20.61
C ASN A 85 -1.62 -7.23 21.82
N ALA A 86 -1.44 -5.93 21.60
CA ALA A 86 -1.28 -4.93 22.65
C ALA A 86 -2.62 -4.33 23.13
N LEU A 87 -3.74 -4.62 22.44
CA LEU A 87 -5.05 -4.12 22.83
C LEU A 87 -5.60 -4.86 24.05
N PRO A 88 -6.36 -4.15 24.91
CA PRO A 88 -7.26 -4.79 25.86
C PRO A 88 -8.23 -5.76 25.17
N ALA A 89 -8.63 -6.83 25.86
CA ALA A 89 -9.46 -7.89 25.28
C ALA A 89 -10.83 -7.40 24.80
N ASP A 90 -11.42 -6.45 25.52
CA ASP A 90 -12.68 -5.78 25.18
C ASP A 90 -12.55 -4.94 23.90
N GLU A 91 -11.50 -4.13 23.79
CA GLU A 91 -11.24 -3.35 22.56
C GLU A 91 -10.97 -4.26 21.34
N PHE A 92 -10.25 -5.37 21.55
CA PHE A 92 -10.01 -6.35 20.49
C PHE A 92 -11.32 -6.98 19.99
N GLU A 93 -12.21 -7.37 20.90
CA GLU A 93 -13.52 -7.94 20.55
C GLU A 93 -14.40 -6.94 19.79
N GLU A 94 -14.40 -5.65 20.17
CA GLU A 94 -15.13 -4.62 19.43
C GLU A 94 -14.65 -4.48 17.98
N ILE A 95 -13.33 -4.44 17.77
CA ILE A 95 -12.74 -4.38 16.43
C ILE A 95 -13.08 -5.65 15.62
N ALA A 96 -12.96 -6.82 16.23
CA ALA A 96 -13.29 -8.08 15.57
C ALA A 96 -14.77 -8.14 15.14
N ASN A 97 -15.66 -7.65 15.99
CA ASN A 97 -17.08 -7.56 15.68
C ASN A 97 -17.34 -6.58 14.53
N LEU A 98 -16.73 -5.39 14.53
CA LEU A 98 -16.87 -4.42 13.44
C LEU A 98 -16.44 -5.01 12.08
N GLU A 99 -15.29 -5.69 12.04
CA GLU A 99 -14.79 -6.35 10.83
C GLU A 99 -15.70 -7.49 10.35
N ALA A 100 -16.24 -8.29 11.27
CA ALA A 100 -17.17 -9.37 10.94
C ALA A 100 -18.46 -8.84 10.29
N HIS A 101 -18.97 -7.70 10.74
CA HIS A 101 -20.13 -7.05 10.13
C HIS A 101 -19.81 -6.49 8.74
N ALA A 102 -18.63 -5.89 8.57
CA ALA A 102 -18.18 -5.38 7.26
C ALA A 102 -17.99 -6.52 6.24
N ALA A 103 -17.44 -7.66 6.67
CA ALA A 103 -17.25 -8.83 5.82
C ALA A 103 -18.58 -9.53 5.44
N GLY A 104 -19.59 -9.47 6.32
CA GLY A 104 -20.91 -10.07 6.09
C GLY A 104 -21.83 -9.27 5.14
N GLY A 105 -21.54 -8.00 4.87
CA GLY A 105 -22.37 -7.10 4.05
C GLY A 105 -22.13 -7.17 2.53
N GLY A 106 -21.26 -8.07 2.05
CA GLY A 106 -20.84 -8.18 0.65
C GLY A 106 -21.72 -9.05 -0.26
N HIS A 107 -22.91 -9.48 0.18
CA HIS A 107 -23.89 -10.17 -0.66
C HIS A 107 -25.16 -9.31 -0.76
N LEU A 108 -25.17 -8.40 -1.73
CA LEU A 108 -26.38 -7.74 -2.23
C LEU A 108 -26.52 -8.14 -3.70
N ASP A 109 -27.73 -8.58 -4.02
CA ASP A 109 -28.18 -9.15 -5.30
C ASP A 109 -27.81 -8.34 -6.55
#